data_AF-A0A0Q0ZUA1-F1
#
_entry.id   AF-A0A0Q0ZUA1-F1
#
_cell.length_a   1.000
_cell.length_b   1.000
_cell.length_c   1.000
_cell.angle_alpha   90.00
_cell.angle_beta   90.00
_cell.angle_gamma   90.00
#
_symmetry.space_group_name_H-M   'P 1'
#
loop_
_entity.id
_entity.type
_entity.pdbx_description
1 polymer ?
#
loop_
_entity_poly.entity_id
_entity_poly.type
_entity_poly.pdbx_seq_one_letter_code
_entity_poly.pdbx_strand_id
1 'polypeptide(L)'
;MSNKLEGFVKDNKREFEVKGPSDQLWERISAELDKKTQPKRTIKMYQWMSIAAMLVISVGIYFTYNYKQANNGQIEVADISSEFGKKEIRFVNQIEEKRDSLAVYASANPDLYKRFTEDLKNLDEEYNRLKNQLPNSPNQLWVVKAMVKNREMQLQVLKQQLMIINQVNQYKKESTI
;
A
#
# COMPACT_ATOMS: atom_id res chain seq x y z
N MET A 1 58.12 -58.40 -25.80
CA MET A 1 56.91 -57.87 -26.47
C MET A 1 57.16 -56.50 -27.13
N SER A 2 58.37 -56.22 -27.61
CA SER A 2 58.73 -54.99 -28.32
C SER A 2 58.43 -55.04 -29.83
N ASN A 3 58.47 -56.23 -30.43
CA ASN A 3 58.42 -56.40 -31.89
C ASN A 3 57.08 -56.03 -32.54
N LYS A 4 55.97 -56.01 -31.79
CA LYS A 4 54.63 -55.75 -32.34
C LYS A 4 54.37 -54.25 -32.55
N LEU A 5 54.83 -53.43 -31.62
CA LEU A 5 54.74 -51.97 -31.70
C LEU A 5 55.80 -51.41 -32.66
N GLU A 6 57.02 -51.93 -32.62
CA GLU A 6 58.07 -51.51 -33.54
C GLU A 6 57.71 -51.83 -35.01
N GLY A 7 57.14 -53.03 -35.25
CA GLY A 7 56.58 -53.39 -36.57
C GLY A 7 55.46 -52.44 -37.00
N PHE A 8 54.48 -52.20 -36.12
CA PHE A 8 53.37 -51.29 -36.42
C PHE A 8 53.84 -49.86 -36.73
N VAL A 9 54.77 -49.31 -35.95
CA VAL A 9 55.29 -47.95 -36.18
C VAL A 9 56.14 -47.88 -37.44
N LYS A 10 56.90 -48.93 -37.77
CA LYS A 10 57.71 -48.99 -38.99
C LYS A 10 56.83 -49.16 -40.24
N ASP A 11 55.81 -50.01 -40.17
CA ASP A 11 54.87 -50.27 -41.27
C ASP A 11 54.00 -49.05 -41.57
N ASN A 12 53.66 -48.25 -40.55
CA ASN A 12 52.85 -47.03 -40.68
C ASN A 12 53.67 -45.74 -40.64
N LYS A 13 55.01 -45.82 -40.73
CA LYS A 13 55.92 -44.67 -40.59
C LYS A 13 55.57 -43.51 -41.54
N ARG A 14 55.16 -43.81 -42.76
CA ARG A 14 54.79 -42.81 -43.78
C ARG A 14 53.56 -41.99 -43.39
N GLU A 15 52.65 -42.58 -42.62
CA GLU A 15 51.46 -41.88 -42.11
C GLU A 15 51.80 -40.93 -40.96
N PHE A 16 52.90 -41.20 -40.25
CA PHE A 16 53.39 -40.31 -39.19
C PHE A 16 54.33 -39.20 -39.71
N GLU A 17 54.94 -39.36 -40.88
CA GLU A 17 55.78 -38.36 -41.54
C GLU A 17 54.95 -37.37 -42.41
N VAL A 18 53.66 -37.23 -42.14
CA VAL A 18 52.83 -36.17 -42.74
C VAL A 18 53.36 -34.84 -42.24
N LYS A 19 53.90 -34.02 -43.15
CA LYS A 19 54.32 -32.65 -42.87
C LYS A 19 53.16 -31.95 -42.16
N GLY A 20 53.43 -31.45 -40.96
CA GLY A 20 52.44 -30.72 -40.17
C GLY A 20 51.81 -29.56 -40.96
N PRO A 21 50.70 -28.99 -40.47
CA PRO A 21 50.03 -27.90 -41.15
C PRO A 21 51.00 -26.74 -41.42
N SER A 22 50.77 -26.00 -42.51
CA SER A 22 51.67 -24.92 -42.93
C SER A 22 51.86 -23.88 -41.83
N ASP A 23 53.03 -23.26 -41.77
CA ASP A 23 53.35 -22.24 -40.75
C ASP A 23 52.34 -21.08 -40.77
N GLN A 24 51.82 -20.73 -41.95
CA GLN A 24 50.74 -19.74 -42.11
C GLN A 24 49.42 -20.16 -41.44
N LEU A 25 49.10 -21.45 -41.40
CA LEU A 25 47.93 -21.94 -40.68
C LEU A 25 48.15 -21.80 -39.18
N TRP A 26 49.35 -22.12 -38.69
CA TRP A 26 49.68 -21.94 -37.27
C TRP A 26 49.68 -20.49 -36.84
N GLU A 27 50.16 -19.58 -37.70
CA GLU A 27 50.13 -18.14 -37.45
C GLU A 27 48.68 -17.62 -37.33
N ARG A 28 47.76 -18.10 -38.17
CA ARG A 28 46.33 -17.76 -38.06
C ARG A 28 45.70 -18.28 -36.78
N ILE A 29 45.98 -19.54 -36.42
CA ILE A 29 45.42 -20.16 -35.22
C ILE A 29 45.94 -19.44 -33.96
N SER A 30 47.25 -19.12 -33.91
CA SER A 30 47.83 -18.38 -32.78
C SER A 30 47.28 -16.95 -32.68
N ALA A 31 47.12 -16.25 -33.80
CA ALA A 31 46.50 -14.92 -33.82
C ALA A 31 45.02 -14.94 -33.37
N GLU A 32 44.31 -16.04 -33.62
CA GLU A 32 42.92 -16.20 -33.19
C GLU A 32 42.80 -16.61 -31.71
N LEU A 33 43.77 -17.36 -31.18
CA LEU A 33 43.87 -17.67 -29.75
C LEU A 33 44.24 -16.45 -28.90
N ASP A 34 45.06 -15.53 -29.42
CA ASP A 34 45.48 -14.31 -28.71
C ASP A 34 44.41 -13.20 -28.70
N LYS A 35 43.27 -13.39 -29.40
CA LYS A 35 42.08 -12.56 -29.22
C LYS A 35 41.44 -12.87 -27.87
N LYS A 36 42.04 -12.27 -26.82
CA LYS A 36 41.53 -12.22 -25.45
C LYS A 36 40.02 -12.03 -25.45
N THR A 37 39.35 -12.98 -24.81
CA THR A 37 37.95 -12.91 -24.42
C THR A 37 37.70 -11.56 -23.74
N GLN A 38 36.92 -10.71 -24.41
CA GLN A 38 36.43 -9.46 -23.83
C GLN A 38 35.74 -9.80 -22.49
N PRO A 39 36.03 -9.09 -21.38
CA PRO A 39 35.37 -9.39 -20.12
C PRO A 39 33.87 -9.18 -20.30
N LYS A 40 33.09 -10.26 -20.22
CA LYS A 40 31.63 -10.18 -20.18
C LYS A 40 31.29 -9.26 -19.00
N ARG A 41 30.63 -8.13 -19.27
CA ARG A 41 30.12 -7.23 -18.23
C ARG A 41 29.19 -8.05 -17.34
N THR A 42 29.69 -8.49 -16.18
CA THR A 42 28.86 -9.10 -15.17
C THR A 42 28.02 -7.99 -14.56
N ILE A 43 26.72 -8.00 -14.85
CA ILE A 43 25.81 -7.12 -14.11
C ILE A 43 25.89 -7.61 -12.67
N LYS A 44 26.21 -6.70 -11.73
CA LYS A 44 26.37 -7.04 -10.32
C LYS A 44 25.03 -7.57 -9.81
N MET A 45 24.93 -8.89 -9.59
CA MET A 45 23.73 -9.61 -9.13
C MET A 45 23.05 -8.92 -7.94
N TYR A 46 23.83 -8.25 -7.08
CA TYR A 46 23.37 -7.46 -5.95
C TYR A 46 22.43 -6.29 -6.31
N GLN A 47 22.57 -5.68 -7.50
CA GLN A 47 21.69 -4.58 -7.94
C GLN A 47 20.28 -5.07 -8.29
N TRP A 48 20.17 -6.25 -8.91
CA TRP A 48 18.88 -6.89 -9.17
C TRP A 48 18.22 -7.39 -7.89
N MET A 49 19.02 -7.87 -6.93
CA MET A 49 18.52 -8.33 -5.63
C MET A 49 17.98 -7.18 -4.77
N SER A 50 18.59 -5.99 -4.82
CA SER A 50 18.11 -4.80 -4.10
C SER A 50 16.73 -4.35 -4.59
N ILE A 51 16.52 -4.32 -5.90
CA ILE A 51 15.22 -3.95 -6.50
C ILE A 51 14.14 -5.00 -6.17
N ALA A 52 14.48 -6.29 -6.26
CA ALA A 52 13.57 -7.36 -5.89
C ALA A 52 13.17 -7.30 -4.40
N ALA A 53 14.12 -7.00 -3.51
CA ALA A 53 13.86 -6.86 -2.08
C ALA A 53 12.88 -5.71 -1.78
N MET A 54 13.02 -4.57 -2.46
CA MET A 54 12.08 -3.44 -2.30
C MET A 54 10.66 -3.80 -2.76
N LEU A 55 10.54 -4.54 -3.86
CA LEU A 55 9.23 -5.01 -4.36
C LEU A 55 8.60 -6.01 -3.41
N VAL A 56 9.37 -6.98 -2.90
CA VAL A 56 8.88 -7.97 -1.93
C VAL A 56 8.46 -7.31 -0.62
N ILE A 57 9.21 -6.32 -0.13
CA ILE A 57 8.84 -5.56 1.09
C ILE A 57 7.55 -4.77 0.84
N SER A 58 7.42 -4.09 -0.30
CA SER A 58 6.24 -3.29 -0.63
C SER A 58 4.98 -4.16 -0.77
N VAL A 59 5.10 -5.29 -1.47
CA VAL A 59 4.01 -6.28 -1.60
C VAL A 59 3.71 -6.94 -0.25
N GLY A 60 4.72 -7.24 0.55
CA GLY A 60 4.55 -7.78 1.91
C GLY A 60 3.82 -6.81 2.83
N ILE A 61 4.14 -5.52 2.80
CA ILE A 61 3.44 -4.46 3.54
C ILE A 61 2.00 -4.32 3.04
N TYR A 62 1.80 -4.31 1.73
CA TYR A 62 0.46 -4.24 1.14
C TYR A 62 -0.39 -5.45 1.56
N PHE A 63 0.16 -6.66 1.46
CA PHE A 63 -0.56 -7.89 1.77
C PHE A 63 -0.83 -8.04 3.27
N THR A 64 0.12 -7.69 4.16
CA THR A 64 -0.10 -7.72 5.62
C THR A 64 -1.11 -6.67 6.07
N TYR A 65 -1.12 -5.49 5.44
CA TYR A 65 -2.14 -4.46 5.69
C TYR A 65 -3.53 -4.96 5.29
N ASN A 66 -3.68 -5.50 4.07
CA ASN A 66 -4.95 -6.05 3.59
C ASN A 66 -5.39 -7.28 4.38
N TYR A 67 -4.47 -8.16 4.78
CA TYR A 67 -4.77 -9.35 5.58
C TYR A 67 -5.21 -8.99 7.01
N LYS A 68 -4.60 -7.97 7.63
CA LYS A 68 -5.10 -7.42 8.89
C LYS A 68 -6.49 -6.81 8.73
N GLN A 69 -6.74 -6.09 7.64
CA GLN A 69 -8.06 -5.50 7.37
C GLN A 69 -9.14 -6.58 7.16
N ALA A 70 -8.83 -7.67 6.47
CA ALA A 70 -9.76 -8.76 6.20
C ALA A 70 -10.05 -9.66 7.42
N ASN A 71 -9.07 -9.83 8.33
CA ASN A 71 -9.25 -10.59 9.57
C ASN A 71 -9.72 -9.75 10.76
N ASN A 72 -9.68 -8.42 10.64
CA ASN A 72 -10.37 -7.51 11.54
C ASN A 72 -11.86 -7.48 11.15
N GLY A 73 -12.58 -8.59 11.34
CA GLY A 73 -14.04 -8.62 11.34
C GLY A 73 -14.56 -7.71 12.45
N GLN A 74 -14.50 -6.40 12.22
CA GLN A 74 -15.00 -5.40 13.14
C GLN A 74 -16.52 -5.55 13.15
N ILE A 75 -17.04 -6.07 14.25
CA ILE A 75 -18.48 -6.15 14.48
C ILE A 75 -19.07 -4.75 14.25
N GLU A 76 -19.99 -4.64 13.30
CA GLU A 76 -20.67 -3.40 12.98
C GLU A 76 -21.97 -3.29 13.78
N VAL A 77 -22.52 -2.07 13.85
CA VAL A 77 -23.81 -1.84 14.51
C VAL A 77 -24.92 -2.65 13.86
N ALA A 78 -24.87 -2.80 12.53
CA ALA A 78 -25.83 -3.57 11.75
C ALA A 78 -25.81 -5.08 12.06
N ASP A 79 -24.65 -5.62 12.46
CA ASP A 79 -24.49 -7.04 12.81
C ASP A 79 -25.21 -7.39 14.11
N ILE A 80 -25.29 -6.45 15.04
CA ILE A 80 -26.00 -6.61 16.33
C ILE A 80 -27.47 -6.23 16.20
N SER A 81 -27.78 -5.17 15.48
CA SER A 81 -29.16 -4.74 15.24
C SER A 81 -29.31 -4.01 13.90
N SER A 82 -30.05 -4.63 12.99
CA SER A 82 -30.36 -4.04 11.68
C SER A 82 -31.09 -2.69 11.77
N GLU A 83 -31.98 -2.52 12.75
CA GLU A 83 -32.71 -1.26 12.93
C GLU A 83 -31.74 -0.12 13.30
N PHE A 84 -30.85 -0.36 14.26
CA PHE A 84 -29.85 0.62 14.67
C PHE A 84 -28.81 0.87 13.58
N GLY A 85 -28.38 -0.15 12.85
CA GLY A 85 -27.48 0.00 11.69
C GLY A 85 -28.08 0.92 10.61
N LYS A 86 -29.37 0.78 10.28
CA LYS A 86 -30.05 1.68 9.34
C LYS A 86 -30.10 3.13 9.84
N LYS A 87 -30.32 3.34 11.14
CA LYS A 87 -30.31 4.68 11.75
C LYS A 87 -28.92 5.29 11.71
N GLU A 88 -27.90 4.51 12.02
CA GLU A 88 -26.51 4.93 11.97
C GLU A 88 -26.13 5.40 10.56
N ILE A 89 -26.34 4.57 9.54
CA ILE A 89 -26.02 4.92 8.14
C ILE A 89 -26.72 6.23 7.74
N ARG A 90 -28.01 6.36 8.08
CA ARG A 90 -28.77 7.59 7.82
C ARG A 90 -28.11 8.81 8.48
N PHE A 91 -27.66 8.70 9.73
CA PHE A 91 -27.00 9.79 10.43
C PHE A 91 -25.63 10.10 9.84
N VAL A 92 -24.83 9.08 9.50
CA VAL A 92 -23.53 9.24 8.85
C VAL A 92 -23.67 10.04 7.55
N ASN A 93 -24.61 9.67 6.68
CA ASN A 93 -24.84 10.40 5.42
C ASN A 93 -25.22 11.87 5.67
N GLN A 94 -26.07 12.16 6.66
CA GLN A 94 -26.43 13.54 6.99
C GLN A 94 -25.29 14.32 7.66
N ILE A 95 -24.41 13.64 8.40
CA ILE A 95 -23.21 14.24 9.01
C ILE A 95 -22.25 14.64 7.90
N GLU A 96 -22.01 13.77 6.92
CA GLU A 96 -21.15 14.06 5.76
C GLU A 96 -21.65 15.27 4.98
N GLU A 97 -22.93 15.28 4.60
CA GLU A 97 -23.56 16.42 3.90
C GLU A 97 -23.38 17.75 4.66
N LYS A 98 -23.51 17.72 5.98
CA LYS A 98 -23.38 18.91 6.82
C LYS A 98 -21.93 19.30 7.09
N ARG A 99 -21.01 18.35 7.14
CA ARG A 99 -19.57 18.63 7.20
C ARG A 99 -19.12 19.36 5.94
N ASP A 100 -19.58 18.91 4.77
CA ASP A 100 -19.30 19.57 3.50
C ASP A 100 -19.86 21.00 3.49
N SER A 101 -21.11 21.16 3.94
CA SER A 101 -21.74 22.47 4.11
C SER A 101 -20.94 23.38 5.05
N LEU A 102 -20.42 22.84 6.16
CA LEU A 102 -19.63 23.59 7.13
C LEU A 102 -18.26 23.98 6.56
N ALA A 103 -17.64 23.10 5.76
CA ALA A 103 -16.32 23.32 5.16
C ALA A 103 -16.30 24.49 4.17
N VAL A 104 -17.41 24.80 3.50
CA VAL A 104 -17.55 25.99 2.63
C VAL A 104 -17.22 27.29 3.40
N TYR A 105 -17.49 27.33 4.70
CA TYR A 105 -17.25 28.51 5.54
C TYR A 105 -15.85 28.54 6.16
N ALA A 106 -15.05 27.46 6.01
CA ALA A 106 -13.72 27.35 6.61
C ALA A 106 -12.77 28.42 6.09
N SER A 107 -12.82 28.74 4.79
CA SER A 107 -11.98 29.77 4.17
C SER A 107 -12.29 31.18 4.66
N ALA A 108 -13.54 31.44 5.02
CA ALA A 108 -13.97 32.77 5.46
C ALA A 108 -13.63 33.02 6.94
N ASN A 109 -13.68 32.00 7.79
CA ASN A 109 -13.39 32.11 9.22
C ASN A 109 -12.76 30.80 9.76
N PRO A 110 -11.44 30.60 9.58
CA PRO A 110 -10.77 29.36 9.95
C PRO A 110 -10.80 29.08 11.47
N ASP A 111 -10.70 30.11 12.31
CA ASP A 111 -10.78 29.96 13.76
C ASP A 111 -12.17 29.50 14.24
N LEU A 112 -13.23 30.01 13.61
CA LEU A 112 -14.60 29.62 13.90
C LEU A 112 -14.83 28.16 13.50
N TYR A 113 -14.38 27.78 12.30
CA TYR A 113 -14.44 26.40 11.82
C TYR A 113 -13.68 25.43 12.74
N LYS A 114 -12.48 25.81 13.22
CA LYS A 114 -11.70 25.01 14.15
C LYS A 114 -12.44 24.76 15.47
N ARG A 115 -13.02 25.81 16.06
CA ARG A 115 -13.82 25.67 17.30
C ARG A 115 -15.03 24.77 17.10
N PHE A 116 -15.69 24.88 15.95
CA PHE A 116 -16.84 24.04 15.63
C PHE A 116 -16.48 22.57 15.38
N THR A 117 -15.30 22.29 14.82
CA THR A 117 -14.87 20.91 14.58
C THR A 117 -14.29 20.21 15.80
N GLU A 118 -13.91 20.94 16.86
CA GLU A 118 -13.38 20.37 18.10
C GLU A 118 -14.40 19.50 18.85
N ASP A 119 -15.64 19.97 18.98
CA ASP A 119 -16.71 19.18 19.61
C ASP A 119 -17.01 17.88 18.84
N LEU A 120 -16.93 17.94 17.51
CA LEU A 120 -17.11 16.77 16.65
C LEU A 120 -15.99 15.77 16.80
N LYS A 121 -14.75 16.24 17.01
CA LYS A 121 -13.60 15.37 17.28
C LYS A 121 -13.80 14.56 18.56
N ASN A 122 -14.24 15.21 19.64
CA ASN A 122 -14.51 14.53 20.91
C ASN A 122 -15.62 13.46 20.75
N LEU A 123 -16.67 13.77 20.00
CA LEU A 123 -17.72 12.81 19.69
C LEU A 123 -17.23 11.65 18.82
N ASP A 124 -16.36 11.89 17.84
CA ASP A 124 -15.76 10.84 17.02
C ASP A 124 -14.83 9.91 17.83
N GLU A 125 -14.03 10.47 18.75
CA GLU A 125 -13.20 9.69 19.66
C GLU A 125 -14.04 8.78 20.57
N GLU A 126 -15.14 9.31 21.11
CA GLU A 126 -16.08 8.53 21.92
C GLU A 126 -16.75 7.41 21.11
N TYR A 127 -17.15 7.68 19.86
CA TYR A 127 -17.68 6.65 18.97
C TYR A 127 -16.66 5.53 18.74
N ASN A 128 -15.40 5.88 18.45
CA ASN A 128 -14.34 4.91 18.24
C ASN A 128 -14.07 4.08 19.50
N ARG A 129 -14.14 4.70 20.68
CA ARG A 129 -14.05 3.98 21.96
C ARG A 129 -15.16 2.95 22.11
N LEU A 130 -16.42 3.33 21.82
CA LEU A 130 -17.57 2.42 21.85
C LEU A 130 -17.40 1.28 20.83
N LYS A 131 -16.95 1.59 19.61
CA LYS A 131 -16.68 0.60 18.57
C LYS A 131 -15.63 -0.43 19.00
N ASN A 132 -14.56 0.02 19.68
CA ASN A 132 -13.52 -0.87 20.19
C ASN A 132 -13.99 -1.74 21.37
N GLN A 133 -14.97 -1.26 22.16
CA GLN A 133 -15.57 -2.02 23.26
C GLN A 133 -16.62 -3.03 22.78
N LEU A 134 -17.26 -2.78 21.64
CA LEU A 134 -18.37 -3.57 21.13
C LEU A 134 -18.11 -5.09 21.07
N PRO A 135 -16.95 -5.58 20.57
CA PRO A 135 -16.69 -7.02 20.52
C PRO A 135 -16.57 -7.70 21.88
N ASN A 136 -16.12 -6.97 22.90
CA ASN A 136 -15.85 -7.50 24.24
C ASN A 136 -16.93 -7.13 25.26
N SER A 137 -17.99 -6.43 24.83
CA SER A 137 -19.04 -5.95 25.72
C SER A 137 -20.03 -7.07 26.03
N PRO A 138 -20.33 -7.35 27.32
CA PRO A 138 -21.41 -8.26 27.69
C PRO A 138 -22.79 -7.80 27.22
N ASN A 139 -22.98 -6.48 27.03
CA ASN A 139 -24.23 -5.89 26.55
C ASN A 139 -23.97 -5.09 25.26
N GLN A 140 -23.83 -5.82 24.16
CA GLN A 140 -23.55 -5.25 22.84
C GLN A 140 -24.66 -4.31 22.36
N LEU A 141 -25.93 -4.63 22.66
CA LEU A 141 -27.07 -3.79 22.26
C LEU A 141 -27.03 -2.41 22.92
N TRP A 142 -26.63 -2.32 24.19
CA TRP A 142 -26.45 -1.05 24.86
C TRP A 142 -25.33 -0.21 24.23
N VAL A 143 -24.21 -0.84 23.89
CA VAL A 143 -23.09 -0.18 23.19
C VAL A 143 -23.54 0.34 21.82
N VAL A 144 -24.28 -0.48 21.06
CA VAL A 144 -24.89 -0.08 19.78
C VAL A 144 -25.82 1.12 19.93
N LYS A 145 -26.69 1.12 20.95
CA LYS A 145 -27.57 2.26 21.21
C LYS A 145 -26.76 3.53 21.51
N ALA A 146 -25.68 3.41 22.27
CA ALA A 146 -24.77 4.52 22.57
C ALA A 146 -24.03 5.01 21.31
N MET A 147 -23.59 4.11 20.44
CA MET A 147 -22.95 4.46 19.15
C MET A 147 -23.90 5.24 18.24
N VAL A 148 -25.14 4.77 18.08
CA VAL A 148 -26.16 5.49 17.30
C VAL A 148 -26.49 6.83 17.93
N LYS A 149 -26.58 6.89 19.27
CA LYS A 149 -26.80 8.14 19.99
C LYS A 149 -25.66 9.13 19.77
N ASN A 150 -24.42 8.66 19.72
CA ASN A 150 -23.26 9.49 19.40
C ASN A 150 -23.39 10.13 18.01
N ARG A 151 -23.73 9.35 16.97
CA ARG A 151 -23.98 9.89 15.62
C ARG A 151 -25.14 10.89 15.60
N GLU A 152 -26.21 10.62 16.35
CA GLU A 152 -27.30 11.59 16.51
C GLU A 152 -26.80 12.93 17.10
N MET A 153 -25.96 12.88 18.14
CA MET A 153 -25.37 14.08 18.76
C MET A 153 -24.46 14.84 17.79
N GLN A 154 -23.58 14.14 17.04
CA GLN A 154 -22.74 14.77 16.01
C GLN A 154 -23.57 15.55 15.00
N LEU A 155 -24.66 14.92 14.54
CA LEU A 155 -25.59 15.55 13.61
C LEU A 155 -26.28 16.79 14.20
N GLN A 156 -26.68 16.75 15.48
CA GLN A 156 -27.30 17.88 16.17
C GLN A 156 -26.33 19.05 16.32
N VAL A 157 -25.08 18.77 16.71
CA VAL A 157 -24.02 19.79 16.82
C VAL A 157 -23.78 20.46 15.48
N LEU A 158 -23.64 19.69 14.40
CA LEU A 158 -23.48 20.25 13.04
C LEU A 158 -24.67 21.12 12.61
N LYS A 159 -25.90 20.69 12.90
CA LYS A 159 -27.11 21.48 12.61
C LYS A 159 -27.10 22.81 13.35
N GLN A 160 -26.75 22.80 14.63
CA GLN A 160 -26.68 24.01 15.46
C GLN A 160 -25.60 24.96 14.97
N GLN A 161 -24.41 24.46 14.63
CA GLN A 161 -23.30 25.26 14.11
C GLN A 161 -23.66 25.94 12.78
N LEU A 162 -24.26 25.20 11.85
CA LEU A 162 -24.73 25.76 10.57
C LEU A 162 -25.84 26.79 10.77
N MET A 163 -26.74 26.58 11.74
CA MET A 163 -27.77 27.56 12.09
C MET A 163 -27.15 28.88 12.57
N ILE A 164 -26.17 28.82 13.47
CA ILE A 164 -25.45 30.00 13.97
C ILE A 164 -24.76 30.74 12.81
N ILE A 165 -24.07 30.01 11.92
CA ILE A 165 -23.41 30.61 10.74
C ILE A 165 -24.44 31.34 9.87
N ASN A 166 -25.57 30.72 9.59
CA ASN A 166 -26.62 31.31 8.77
C ASN A 166 -27.21 32.57 9.40
N GLN A 167 -27.49 32.56 10.71
CA GLN A 167 -27.99 33.73 11.43
C GLN A 167 -26.99 34.89 11.38
N VAL A 168 -25.71 34.63 11.70
CA VAL A 168 -24.66 35.66 11.67
C VAL A 168 -24.51 36.25 10.26
N ASN A 169 -24.58 35.42 9.22
CA ASN A 169 -24.51 35.89 7.84
C ASN A 169 -25.72 36.75 7.43
N GLN A 170 -26.92 36.42 7.91
CA GLN A 170 -28.13 37.22 7.67
C GLN A 170 -28.03 38.59 8.34
N TYR A 171 -27.66 38.63 9.63
CA TYR A 171 -27.47 39.90 10.35
C TYR A 171 -26.44 40.81 9.67
N LYS A 172 -25.32 40.27 9.20
CA LYS A 172 -24.31 41.06 8.47
C LYS A 172 -24.88 41.67 7.19
N LYS A 173 -25.67 40.91 6.41
CA LYS A 173 -26.29 41.41 5.17
C LYS A 173 -27.26 42.55 5.45
N GLU A 174 -28.10 42.44 6.48
CA GLU A 174 -29.06 43.48 6.86
C GLU A 174 -28.37 44.75 7.38
N SER A 175 -27.28 44.62 8.15
CA SER A 175 -26.54 45.78 8.69
C SER A 175 -25.66 46.53 7.69
N THR A 176 -25.47 45.97 6.48
CA THR A 176 -24.64 46.58 5.41
C THR A 176 -25.51 47.33 4.39
N ILE A 177 -26.83 47.30 4.54
CA ILE A 177 -27.82 48.06 3.74
C ILE A 177 -28.21 49.32 4.52
#